data_AF-A0A317QSI9-F1
#
_entry.id   AF-A0A317QSI9-F1
#
_cell.length_a   1.000
_cell.length_b   1.000
_cell.length_c   1.000
_cell.angle_alpha   90.00
_cell.angle_beta   90.00
_cell.angle_gamma   90.00
#
_symmetry.space_group_name_H-M   'P 1'
#
loop_
_entity.id
_entity.type
_entity.pdbx_description
1 polymer ?
#
loop_
_entity_poly.entity_id
_entity_poly.type
_entity_poly.pdbx_seq_one_letter_code
_entity_poly.pdbx_strand_id
1 'polypeptide(L)'
;MRPVARAVLAEVRRDLRGAAVWALALVVTGIPAGLLWVWLAPRARFEVVEGGAVPVGNPSAELLVADDSVLVLVLAGLGLLAGGTAWAMRRRRGVATLVATAVGTALAAVLAWQLGELLAPGPTAAQLGDVGTRVTTGLDLSSLPALAVAPFTALLVYVVAALFAGADDLGRR
;
A
#
# COMPACT_ATOMS: atom_id res chain seq x y z
N MET A 1 6.02 -4.68 46.37
CA MET A 1 6.58 -4.57 45.00
C MET A 1 5.82 -5.30 43.88
N ARG A 2 4.98 -6.32 44.14
CA ARG A 2 4.20 -7.03 43.09
C ARG A 2 3.07 -6.26 42.34
N PRO A 3 2.40 -5.22 42.91
CA PRO A 3 1.28 -4.58 42.22
C PRO A 3 1.73 -3.63 41.09
N VAL A 4 2.89 -2.99 41.23
CA VAL A 4 3.43 -2.05 40.23
C VAL A 4 3.78 -2.78 38.93
N ALA A 5 4.44 -3.95 39.02
CA ALA A 5 4.78 -4.75 37.85
C ALA A 5 3.54 -5.21 37.07
N ARG A 6 2.45 -5.59 37.74
CA ARG A 6 1.20 -5.99 37.08
C ARG A 6 0.50 -4.81 36.40
N ALA A 7 0.50 -3.64 37.03
CA ALA A 7 -0.05 -2.42 36.45
C ALA A 7 0.73 -2.01 35.18
N VAL A 8 2.06 -2.04 35.23
CA VAL A 8 2.92 -1.74 34.07
C VAL A 8 2.70 -2.75 32.94
N LEU A 9 2.62 -4.06 33.23
CA LEU A 9 2.35 -5.07 32.21
C LEU A 9 0.96 -4.92 31.59
N ALA A 10 -0.05 -4.53 32.37
CA ALA A 10 -1.40 -4.28 31.86
C ALA A 10 -1.44 -3.06 30.93
N GLU A 11 -0.71 -1.99 31.28
CA GLU A 11 -0.56 -0.80 30.45
C GLU A 11 0.15 -1.11 29.13
N VAL A 12 1.32 -1.76 29.19
CA VAL A 12 2.07 -2.21 28.00
C VAL A 12 1.21 -3.10 27.10
N ARG A 13 0.43 -4.02 27.68
CA ARG A 13 -0.47 -4.89 26.91
C ARG A 13 -1.61 -4.12 26.25
N ARG A 14 -2.14 -3.08 26.89
CA ARG A 14 -3.20 -2.21 26.35
C ARG A 14 -2.69 -1.35 25.20
N ASP A 15 -1.45 -0.88 25.31
CA ASP A 15 -0.77 -0.14 24.26
C ASP A 15 -0.46 -1.03 23.06
N LEU A 16 0.12 -2.20 23.28
CA LEU A 16 0.38 -3.19 22.23
C LEU A 16 -0.89 -3.65 21.52
N ARG A 17 -1.98 -3.89 22.26
CA ARG A 17 -3.27 -4.25 21.65
C ARG A 17 -3.81 -3.13 20.76
N GLY A 18 -3.71 -1.87 21.19
CA GLY A 18 -4.14 -0.75 20.36
C GLY A 18 -3.29 -0.58 19.11
N ALA A 19 -1.97 -0.72 19.25
CA ALA A 19 -1.03 -0.69 18.13
C ALA A 19 -1.31 -1.83 17.13
N ALA A 20 -1.57 -3.04 17.62
CA ALA A 20 -1.90 -4.19 16.78
C ALA A 20 -3.24 -4.01 16.04
N VAL A 21 -4.28 -3.53 16.73
CA VAL A 21 -5.58 -3.24 16.10
C VAL A 21 -5.44 -2.16 15.04
N TRP A 22 -4.64 -1.12 15.31
CA TRP A 22 -4.35 -0.06 14.34
C TRP A 22 -3.61 -0.58 13.11
N ALA A 23 -2.55 -1.35 13.31
CA ALA A 23 -1.81 -1.98 12.22
C ALA A 23 -2.72 -2.87 11.37
N LEU A 24 -3.57 -3.69 12.01
CA LEU A 24 -4.52 -4.56 11.31
C LEU A 24 -5.55 -3.75 10.50
N ALA A 25 -6.08 -2.67 11.07
CA ALA A 25 -6.99 -1.78 10.36
C ALA A 25 -6.33 -1.18 9.10
N LEU A 26 -5.05 -0.80 9.20
CA LEU A 26 -4.27 -0.34 8.04
C LEU A 26 -4.04 -1.45 7.02
N VAL A 27 -3.71 -2.68 7.44
CA VAL A 27 -3.55 -3.80 6.48
C VAL A 27 -4.82 -3.99 5.65
N VAL A 28 -6.00 -3.89 6.28
CA VAL A 28 -7.30 -4.03 5.59
C VAL A 28 -7.52 -2.94 4.53
N THR A 29 -6.94 -1.74 4.69
CA THR A 29 -7.04 -0.69 3.65
C THR A 29 -6.22 -1.00 2.40
N GLY A 30 -5.33 -2.01 2.44
CA GLY A 30 -4.66 -2.56 1.26
C GLY A 30 -5.63 -3.20 0.26
N ILE A 31 -6.76 -3.73 0.72
CA ILE A 31 -7.78 -4.34 -0.16
C ILE A 31 -8.39 -3.33 -1.13
N PRO A 32 -9.02 -2.23 -0.66
CA PRO A 32 -9.56 -1.22 -1.57
C PRO A 32 -8.45 -0.53 -2.39
N ALA A 33 -7.23 -0.40 -1.87
CA ALA A 33 -6.10 0.13 -2.63
C ALA A 33 -5.73 -0.77 -3.82
N GLY A 34 -5.65 -2.09 -3.61
CA GLY A 34 -5.42 -3.06 -4.69
C GLY A 34 -6.56 -3.05 -5.71
N LEU A 35 -7.82 -3.00 -5.26
CA LEU A 35 -8.98 -2.89 -6.16
C LEU A 35 -8.98 -1.58 -6.96
N LEU A 36 -8.62 -0.46 -6.33
CA LEU A 36 -8.52 0.83 -6.99
C LEU A 36 -7.42 0.81 -8.05
N TRP A 37 -6.28 0.17 -7.77
CA TRP A 37 -5.22 -0.04 -8.74
C TRP A 37 -5.70 -0.88 -9.94
N VAL A 38 -6.37 -2.01 -9.70
CA VAL A 38 -6.97 -2.86 -10.76
C VAL A 38 -8.00 -2.10 -11.60
N TRP A 39 -8.70 -1.13 -11.01
CA TRP A 39 -9.70 -0.32 -11.71
C TRP A 39 -9.06 0.82 -12.53
N LEU A 40 -8.00 1.46 -12.01
CA LEU A 40 -7.33 2.59 -12.67
C LEU A 40 -6.24 2.15 -13.66
N ALA A 41 -5.69 0.94 -13.52
CA ALA A 41 -4.61 0.43 -14.37
C ALA A 41 -5.01 0.47 -15.85
N PRO A 42 -4.32 1.27 -16.70
CA PRO A 42 -4.58 1.35 -18.13
C PRO A 42 -4.20 0.03 -18.82
N ARG A 43 -5.15 -0.89 -18.96
CA ARG A 43 -4.89 -2.19 -19.60
C ARG A 43 -4.61 -2.02 -21.10
N ALA A 44 -3.36 -2.24 -21.52
CA ALA A 44 -3.00 -2.41 -22.93
C ALA A 44 -3.60 -3.71 -23.49
N ARG A 45 -4.25 -3.62 -24.65
CA ARG A 45 -4.82 -4.77 -25.37
C ARG A 45 -3.85 -5.17 -26.49
N PHE A 46 -3.36 -6.39 -26.48
CA PHE A 46 -2.59 -6.98 -27.58
C PHE A 46 -3.52 -7.90 -28.40
N GLU A 47 -3.27 -8.07 -29.69
CA GLU A 47 -4.04 -9.00 -30.55
C GLU A 47 -3.03 -9.86 -31.31
N VAL A 48 -3.13 -11.17 -31.16
CA VAL A 48 -2.12 -12.14 -31.62
C VAL A 48 -2.29 -12.40 -33.12
N VAL A 49 -1.22 -12.35 -33.92
CA VAL A 49 -1.23 -12.57 -35.38
C VAL A 49 -0.37 -13.79 -35.76
N GLU A 50 -0.62 -14.40 -36.92
CA GLU A 50 0.07 -15.61 -37.40
C GLU A 50 1.57 -15.30 -37.65
N GLY A 51 2.45 -15.94 -36.87
CA GLY A 51 3.90 -15.67 -36.88
C GLY A 51 4.48 -15.11 -35.57
N GLY A 52 3.61 -14.82 -34.58
CA GLY A 52 3.99 -14.37 -33.25
C GLY A 52 3.09 -13.26 -32.74
N ALA A 53 3.10 -12.98 -31.43
CA ALA A 53 2.33 -11.89 -30.85
C ALA A 53 2.86 -10.54 -31.35
N VAL A 54 2.23 -9.99 -32.39
CA VAL A 54 2.50 -8.64 -32.89
C VAL A 54 1.59 -7.68 -32.13
N PRO A 55 2.12 -6.63 -31.49
CA PRO A 55 1.28 -5.63 -30.85
C PRO A 55 0.33 -4.97 -31.85
N VAL A 56 -0.97 -5.03 -31.58
CA VAL A 56 -1.96 -4.24 -32.34
C VAL A 56 -2.07 -2.86 -31.72
N GLY A 57 -1.54 -1.87 -32.44
CA GLY A 57 -1.35 -0.50 -31.96
C GLY A 57 0.01 -0.34 -31.30
N ASN A 58 0.63 0.83 -31.50
CA ASN A 58 1.97 1.20 -31.03
C ASN A 58 2.01 1.20 -29.47
N PRO A 59 2.40 0.10 -28.79
CA PRO A 59 2.45 0.09 -27.34
C PRO A 59 3.85 0.57 -27.00
N SER A 60 4.00 1.89 -26.94
CA SER A 60 5.24 2.50 -26.50
C SER A 60 5.61 1.93 -25.12
N ALA A 61 6.89 1.65 -24.90
CA ALA A 61 7.43 1.25 -23.59
C ALA A 61 7.07 2.24 -22.46
N GLU A 62 6.67 3.47 -22.82
CA GLU A 62 6.11 4.49 -21.93
C GLU A 62 4.79 4.08 -21.26
N LEU A 63 3.93 3.26 -21.90
CA LEU A 63 2.66 2.80 -21.32
C LEU A 63 2.87 1.78 -20.19
N LEU A 64 3.94 0.97 -20.24
CA LEU A 64 4.28 0.02 -19.19
C LEU A 64 4.87 0.72 -17.95
N VAL A 65 5.56 1.84 -18.14
CA VAL A 65 6.04 2.71 -17.04
C VAL A 65 4.89 3.52 -16.41
N ALA A 66 3.84 3.82 -17.19
CA ALA A 66 2.67 4.53 -16.69
C ALA A 66 1.84 3.70 -15.69
N ASP A 67 1.86 2.37 -15.76
CA ASP A 67 1.05 1.50 -14.89
C ASP A 67 1.54 1.50 -13.44
N ASP A 68 2.87 1.52 -13.23
CA ASP A 68 3.50 1.64 -11.90
C ASP A 68 3.19 2.99 -11.23
N SER A 69 3.00 4.05 -12.01
CA SER A 69 2.72 5.39 -11.48
C SER A 69 1.35 5.48 -10.78
N VAL A 70 0.36 4.71 -11.25
CA VAL A 70 -0.96 4.64 -10.62
C VAL A 70 -0.87 3.99 -9.24
N LEU A 71 -0.15 2.87 -9.13
CA LEU A 71 0.06 2.21 -7.84
C LEU A 71 0.76 3.15 -6.86
N VAL A 72 1.83 3.82 -7.31
CA VAL A 72 2.57 4.78 -6.49
C VAL A 72 1.65 5.89 -5.97
N LEU A 73 0.78 6.45 -6.81
CA LEU A 73 -0.19 7.48 -6.39
C LEU A 73 -1.21 6.94 -5.37
N VAL A 74 -1.72 5.73 -5.58
CA VAL A 74 -2.64 5.08 -4.63
C VAL A 74 -1.96 4.83 -3.29
N LEU A 75 -0.74 4.30 -3.30
CA LEU A 75 0.07 4.04 -2.11
C LEU A 75 0.44 5.34 -1.38
N ALA A 76 0.77 6.41 -2.11
CA ALA A 76 1.00 7.73 -1.53
C ALA A 76 -0.26 8.27 -0.85
N GLY A 77 -1.43 8.18 -1.51
CA GLY A 77 -2.71 8.57 -0.93
C GLY A 77 -3.04 7.79 0.36
N LEU A 78 -2.82 6.46 0.34
CA LEU A 78 -2.97 5.62 1.53
C LEU A 78 -2.03 6.05 2.66
N GLY A 79 -0.76 6.32 2.33
CA GLY A 79 0.23 6.82 3.27
C GLY A 79 -0.18 8.16 3.90
N LEU A 80 -0.63 9.12 3.08
CA LEU A 80 -1.11 10.43 3.56
C LEU A 80 -2.25 10.27 4.58
N LEU A 81 -3.26 9.45 4.25
CA LEU A 81 -4.40 9.19 5.12
C LEU A 81 -3.97 8.48 6.42
N ALA A 82 -3.09 7.48 6.34
CA ALA A 82 -2.58 6.75 7.49
C ALA A 82 -1.76 7.65 8.44
N GLY A 83 -0.88 8.48 7.91
CA GLY A 83 -0.08 9.44 8.69
C GLY A 83 -0.96 10.50 9.37
N GLY A 84 -1.92 11.06 8.63
CA GLY A 84 -2.85 12.06 9.15
C GLY A 84 -3.78 11.51 10.24
N THR A 85 -4.31 10.30 10.05
CA THR A 85 -5.14 9.63 11.06
C THR A 85 -4.34 9.25 12.30
N ALA A 86 -3.13 8.72 12.14
CA ALA A 86 -2.22 8.43 13.25
C ALA A 86 -1.89 9.70 14.07
N TRP A 87 -1.71 10.84 13.41
CA TRP A 87 -1.50 12.13 14.08
C TRP A 87 -2.75 12.64 14.83
N ALA A 88 -3.93 12.48 14.21
CA ALA A 88 -5.22 12.87 14.79
C ALA A 88 -5.57 12.06 16.05
N MET A 89 -5.05 10.84 16.19
CA MET A 89 -5.16 10.01 17.39
C MET A 89 -4.34 10.57 18.56
N ARG A 90 -4.81 11.66 19.17
CA ARG A 90 -4.15 12.35 20.29
C ARG A 90 -3.86 11.47 21.50
N ARG A 91 -4.73 10.48 21.79
CA ARG A 91 -4.63 9.62 22.98
C ARG A 91 -3.57 8.51 22.91
N ARG A 92 -2.94 8.27 21.76
CA ARG A 92 -1.95 7.20 21.57
C ARG A 92 -0.69 7.71 20.84
N ARG A 93 -0.32 8.97 21.05
CA ARG A 93 0.92 9.53 20.46
C ARG A 93 2.12 8.88 21.14
N GLY A 94 2.85 8.03 20.41
CA GLY A 94 4.00 7.31 20.93
C GLY A 94 4.65 6.40 19.88
N VAL A 95 5.84 5.90 20.21
CA VAL A 95 6.66 5.06 19.32
C VAL A 95 5.88 3.83 18.84
N ALA A 96 5.04 3.24 19.67
CA ALA A 96 4.20 2.09 19.30
C ALA A 96 3.25 2.41 18.13
N THR A 97 2.66 3.60 18.08
CA THR A 97 1.76 4.02 17.00
C THR A 97 2.52 4.32 15.72
N LEU A 98 3.71 4.90 15.82
CA LEU A 98 4.63 5.09 14.69
C LEU A 98 5.01 3.75 14.05
N VAL A 99 5.47 2.80 14.88
CA VAL A 99 5.85 1.45 14.42
C VAL A 99 4.64 0.73 13.83
N ALA A 100 3.48 0.78 14.48
CA ALA A 100 2.25 0.18 13.95
C ALA A 100 1.81 0.80 12.62
N THR A 101 1.98 2.12 12.46
CA THR A 101 1.65 2.81 11.20
C THR A 101 2.60 2.40 10.09
N ALA A 102 3.91 2.36 10.36
CA ALA A 102 4.92 1.93 9.39
C ALA A 102 4.68 0.47 8.95
N VAL A 103 4.53 -0.45 9.91
CA VAL A 103 4.30 -1.87 9.62
C VAL A 103 2.95 -2.08 8.93
N GLY A 104 1.88 -1.45 9.42
CA GLY A 104 0.54 -1.58 8.86
C GLY A 104 0.44 -1.08 7.42
N THR A 105 1.04 0.09 7.11
CA THR A 105 1.05 0.63 5.74
C THR A 105 1.97 -0.14 4.80
N ALA A 106 3.10 -0.68 5.28
CA ALA A 106 3.95 -1.57 4.49
C ALA A 106 3.19 -2.86 4.12
N LEU A 107 2.52 -3.49 5.08
CA LEU A 107 1.69 -4.68 4.83
C LEU A 107 0.49 -4.36 3.93
N ALA A 108 -0.13 -3.19 4.07
CA ALA A 108 -1.19 -2.73 3.18
C ALA A 108 -0.70 -2.58 1.74
N ALA A 109 0.50 -2.04 1.53
CA ALA A 109 1.11 -1.92 0.21
C ALA A 109 1.38 -3.29 -0.42
N VAL A 110 1.94 -4.23 0.34
CA VAL A 110 2.15 -5.61 -0.11
C VAL A 110 0.83 -6.28 -0.47
N LEU A 111 -0.21 -6.11 0.35
CA LEU A 111 -1.53 -6.68 0.10
C LEU A 111 -2.17 -6.08 -1.17
N ALA A 112 -2.05 -4.77 -1.36
CA ALA A 112 -2.56 -4.09 -2.55
C ALA A 112 -1.89 -4.60 -3.83
N TRP A 113 -0.57 -4.79 -3.79
CA TRP A 113 0.19 -5.37 -4.90
C TRP A 113 -0.24 -6.81 -5.20
N GLN A 114 -0.25 -7.67 -4.19
CA GLN A 114 -0.63 -9.09 -4.35
C GLN A 114 -2.06 -9.25 -4.87
N LEU A 115 -3.00 -8.43 -4.38
CA LEU A 115 -4.37 -8.43 -4.89
C LEU A 115 -4.44 -7.96 -6.34
N GLY A 116 -3.66 -6.94 -6.72
CA GLY A 116 -3.67 -6.45 -8.09
C GLY A 116 -3.12 -7.45 -9.10
N GLU A 117 -2.01 -8.11 -8.76
CA GLU A 117 -1.39 -9.15 -9.59
C GLU A 117 -2.29 -10.38 -9.71
N LEU A 118 -2.93 -10.80 -8.60
CA LEU A 118 -3.85 -11.94 -8.59
C LEU A 118 -5.13 -11.68 -9.40
N LEU A 119 -5.65 -10.45 -9.37
CA LEU A 119 -6.89 -10.09 -10.06
C LEU A 119 -6.69 -9.71 -11.54
N ALA A 120 -5.45 -9.46 -11.96
CA ALA A 120 -5.10 -9.18 -13.34
C ALA A 120 -3.88 -10.03 -13.78
N PRO A 121 -4.00 -11.37 -13.77
CA PRO A 121 -2.91 -12.25 -14.14
C PRO A 121 -2.53 -12.06 -15.61
N GLY A 122 -1.24 -12.23 -15.89
CA GLY A 122 -0.72 -12.21 -17.25
C GLY A 122 -1.27 -13.36 -18.11
N PRO A 123 -1.07 -13.26 -19.42
CA PRO A 123 -1.70 -14.18 -20.35
C PRO A 123 -1.03 -15.55 -20.36
N THR A 124 -1.84 -16.59 -20.47
CA THR A 124 -1.38 -17.98 -20.42
C THR A 124 -0.69 -18.38 -21.73
N ALA A 125 0.30 -19.28 -21.69
CA ALA A 125 0.98 -19.80 -22.88
C ALA A 125 0.02 -20.37 -23.94
N ALA A 126 -1.15 -20.89 -23.54
CA ALA A 126 -2.21 -21.34 -24.45
C ALA A 126 -2.87 -20.19 -25.24
N GLN A 127 -2.99 -19.00 -24.65
CA GLN A 127 -3.56 -17.81 -25.30
C GLN A 127 -2.55 -17.13 -26.24
N LEU A 128 -1.26 -17.30 -25.98
CA LEU A 128 -0.17 -16.85 -26.86
C LEU A 128 0.00 -17.75 -28.10
N GLY A 129 -0.59 -18.95 -28.10
CA GLY A 129 -0.55 -19.90 -29.22
C GLY A 129 -1.75 -19.83 -30.18
N ASP A 130 -2.80 -19.09 -29.85
CA ASP A 130 -4.04 -19.05 -30.61
C ASP A 130 -4.18 -17.72 -31.38
N VAL A 131 -3.95 -17.79 -32.68
CA VAL A 131 -3.88 -16.65 -33.59
C VAL A 131 -5.27 -16.01 -33.75
N GLY A 132 -5.38 -14.69 -33.53
CA GLY A 132 -6.64 -13.94 -33.51
C GLY A 132 -7.18 -13.65 -32.10
N THR A 133 -6.51 -14.11 -31.05
CA THR A 133 -6.95 -13.91 -29.66
C THR A 133 -6.44 -12.56 -29.12
N ARG A 134 -7.32 -11.83 -28.43
CA ARG A 134 -6.97 -10.57 -27.75
C ARG A 134 -6.41 -10.89 -26.36
N VAL A 135 -5.18 -10.49 -26.11
CA VAL A 135 -4.38 -10.90 -24.95
C VAL A 135 -3.98 -9.64 -24.17
N THR A 136 -4.20 -9.63 -22.86
CA THR A 136 -3.86 -8.49 -21.98
C THR A 136 -2.58 -8.78 -21.20
N THR A 137 -1.66 -7.82 -21.08
CA THR A 137 -0.48 -7.94 -20.21
C THR A 137 -0.89 -8.06 -18.75
N GLY A 138 -0.17 -8.88 -17.99
CA GLY A 138 -0.32 -8.96 -16.54
C GLY A 138 0.24 -7.72 -15.87
N LEU A 139 -0.34 -7.32 -14.75
CA LEU A 139 0.27 -6.32 -13.88
C LEU A 139 1.46 -6.97 -13.17
N ASP A 140 2.66 -6.58 -13.57
CA ASP A 140 3.91 -7.05 -12.97
C ASP A 140 4.57 -5.86 -12.30
N LEU A 141 4.91 -5.98 -11.01
CA LEU A 141 5.54 -4.88 -10.29
C LEU A 141 7.01 -4.80 -10.71
N SER A 142 7.35 -3.84 -11.57
CA SER A 142 8.72 -3.71 -12.09
C SER A 142 9.71 -3.29 -10.98
N SER A 143 9.22 -2.68 -9.90
CA SER A 143 10.04 -2.08 -8.85
C SER A 143 9.46 -2.29 -7.44
N LEU A 144 10.05 -3.25 -6.71
CA LEU A 144 9.81 -3.46 -5.27
C LEU A 144 9.90 -2.16 -4.41
N PRO A 145 10.79 -1.19 -4.70
CA PRO A 145 10.83 0.09 -4.00
C PRO A 145 9.50 0.86 -3.97
N ALA A 146 8.59 0.66 -4.93
CA ALA A 146 7.29 1.33 -4.96
C ALA A 146 6.45 1.03 -3.70
N LEU A 147 6.61 -0.15 -3.10
CA LEU A 147 5.92 -0.54 -1.86
C LEU A 147 6.31 0.33 -0.67
N ALA A 148 7.50 0.93 -0.70
CA ALA A 148 7.98 1.79 0.37
C ALA A 148 7.27 3.17 0.37
N VAL A 149 6.60 3.55 -0.72
CA VAL A 149 5.92 4.85 -0.84
C VAL A 149 4.87 5.04 0.24
N ALA A 150 4.05 4.02 0.54
CA ALA A 150 3.03 4.12 1.58
C ALA A 150 3.60 4.37 2.99
N PRO A 151 4.54 3.56 3.52
CA PRO A 151 5.12 3.79 4.84
C PRO A 151 5.95 5.09 4.91
N PHE A 152 6.72 5.43 3.88
CA PHE A 152 7.48 6.69 3.88
C PHE A 152 6.56 7.90 3.91
N THR A 153 5.51 7.91 3.10
CA THR A 153 4.54 9.02 3.06
C THR A 153 3.80 9.15 4.39
N ALA A 154 3.40 8.03 5.00
CA ALA A 154 2.73 8.05 6.30
C ALA A 154 3.62 8.61 7.41
N LEU A 155 4.87 8.17 7.47
CA LEU A 155 5.84 8.64 8.46
C LEU A 155 6.19 10.11 8.23
N LEU A 156 6.38 10.53 6.98
CA LEU A 156 6.64 11.92 6.63
C LEU A 156 5.51 12.84 7.10
N VAL A 157 4.25 12.50 6.79
CA VAL A 157 3.09 13.28 7.24
C VAL A 157 3.03 13.35 8.76
N TYR A 158 3.25 12.23 9.44
CA TYR A 158 3.25 12.18 10.90
C TYR A 158 4.33 13.09 11.50
N VAL A 159 5.57 12.99 11.00
CA VAL A 159 6.71 13.78 11.50
C VAL A 159 6.50 15.26 11.22
N VAL A 160 6.08 15.62 10.01
CA VAL A 160 5.76 17.01 9.65
C VAL A 160 4.68 17.56 10.58
N ALA A 161 3.60 16.81 10.80
CA ALA A 161 2.54 17.23 11.71
C ALA A 161 3.03 17.37 13.16
N ALA A 162 3.95 16.51 13.60
CA ALA A 162 4.59 16.60 14.90
C ALA A 162 5.48 17.83 15.05
N LEU A 163 6.26 18.17 14.02
CA LEU A 163 7.12 19.37 14.01
C LEU A 163 6.32 20.67 14.13
N PHE A 164 5.16 20.75 13.47
CA PHE A 164 4.28 21.92 13.55
C PHE A 164 3.41 22.00 14.81
N ALA A 165 3.45 20.97 15.68
CA ALA A 165 2.56 20.90 16.84
C ALA A 165 2.92 21.85 17.98
N GLY A 166 4.11 22.46 17.96
CA GLY A 166 4.48 23.67 18.74
C GLY A 166 4.41 23.61 20.27
N ALA A 167 3.88 22.57 20.88
CA ALA A 167 3.73 22.42 22.31
C ALA A 167 4.43 21.15 22.79
N ASP A 168 5.41 21.31 23.69
CA ASP A 168 6.08 20.22 24.43
C ASP A 168 5.12 19.44 25.34
N ASP A 169 3.88 19.92 25.46
CA ASP A 169 2.81 19.13 26.05
C ASP A 169 2.24 18.19 24.98
N LEU A 170 2.70 16.94 25.01
CA LEU A 170 2.15 15.79 24.28
C LEU A 170 0.69 15.46 24.68
N GLY A 171 -0.12 16.45 25.06
CA GLY A 171 -1.53 16.32 25.37
C GLY A 171 -1.81 15.41 26.56
N ARG A 172 -0.91 15.34 27.54
CA ARG A 172 -1.21 14.67 28.81
C ARG A 172 -1.95 15.64 29.71
N ARG A 173 -3.28 15.55 29.68
CA ARG A 173 -4.15 15.97 30.79
C ARG A 173 -4.92 14.78 31.31
#